data_AF-A0A427T5U7-F1
#
_entry.id   AF-A0A427T5U7-F1
#
_cell.length_a   1.000
_cell.length_b   1.000
_cell.length_c   1.000
_cell.angle_alpha   90.00
_cell.angle_beta   90.00
_cell.angle_gamma   90.00
#
_symmetry.space_group_name_H-M   'P 1'
#
loop_
_entity.id
_entity.type
_entity.pdbx_description
1 polymer ?
#
loop_
_entity_poly.entity_id
_entity_poly.type
_entity_poly.pdbx_seq_one_letter_code
_entity_poly.pdbx_strand_id
1 'polypeptide(L)'
;MSSRCRWRPAWSTGRRTSPCPDASRTSPRKLPVIGPWMLRMIRETYLLGADLADPVVSPAKYGKPGVFPPLLILTGGLDTLRHDMRAFAERVGADGGEVTYHEFAGADHGFTHCKPVETARTAITMIGDHLRVAYAVARR
;
A
#
# COMPACT_ATOMS: atom_id res chain seq x y z
N MET A 1 -31.53 2.48 10.91
CA MET A 1 -30.89 1.20 11.27
C MET A 1 -29.45 1.22 10.78
N SER A 2 -28.47 1.38 11.68
CA SER A 2 -27.04 1.42 11.35
C SER A 2 -26.43 0.05 11.64
N SER A 3 -26.15 -0.72 10.59
CA SER A 3 -25.48 -2.01 10.68
C SER A 3 -23.98 -1.81 10.86
N ARG A 4 -23.51 -1.89 12.10
CA ARG A 4 -22.07 -1.98 12.40
C ARG A 4 -21.58 -3.36 11.94
N CYS A 5 -20.87 -3.40 10.83
CA CYS A 5 -20.15 -4.59 10.39
C CYS A 5 -19.00 -4.85 11.37
N ARG A 6 -19.15 -5.84 12.25
CA ARG A 6 -18.16 -6.20 13.26
C ARG A 6 -17.27 -7.31 12.69
N TRP A 7 -16.15 -6.93 12.07
CA TRP A 7 -15.15 -7.87 11.61
C TRP A 7 -14.11 -8.15 12.72
N ARG A 8 -13.64 -9.38 12.84
CA ARG A 8 -12.61 -9.82 13.81
C ARG A 8 -11.31 -10.11 13.07
N PRO A 9 -10.16 -9.55 13.49
CA PRO A 9 -8.91 -9.79 12.81
C PRO A 9 -8.32 -11.14 13.24
N ALA A 10 -8.03 -12.00 12.26
CA ALA A 10 -7.34 -13.27 12.46
C ALA A 10 -5.83 -13.06 12.44
N TRP A 11 -5.22 -12.87 13.61
CA TRP A 11 -3.77 -12.99 13.77
C TRP A 11 -3.50 -14.15 14.73
N SER A 12 -3.15 -15.31 14.19
CA SER A 12 -2.57 -16.40 14.98
C SER A 12 -1.38 -17.01 14.23
N THR A 13 -0.24 -16.94 14.91
CA THR A 13 0.94 -17.82 14.88
C THR A 13 1.58 -18.20 13.52
N GLY A 14 2.78 -17.66 13.27
CA GLY A 14 3.94 -18.52 13.02
C GLY A 14 4.31 -18.94 11.58
N ARG A 15 4.48 -18.01 10.63
CA ARG A 15 5.63 -17.93 9.68
C ARG A 15 5.44 -16.79 8.66
N ARG A 16 6.53 -16.06 8.42
CA ARG A 16 6.94 -15.21 7.27
C ARG A 16 5.84 -14.75 6.29
N THR A 17 5.67 -13.44 6.17
CA THR A 17 5.52 -12.61 4.95
C THR A 17 4.82 -11.29 5.31
N SER A 18 4.74 -10.38 4.33
CA SER A 18 4.02 -9.09 4.31
C SER A 18 2.68 -9.07 5.07
N PRO A 19 2.06 -7.91 5.34
CA PRO A 19 0.73 -7.87 5.98
C PRO A 19 -0.27 -8.79 5.29
N CYS A 20 -0.18 -8.98 3.97
CA CYS A 20 -0.88 -10.01 3.23
C CYS A 20 0.05 -11.13 2.72
N PRO A 21 -0.35 -12.42 2.80
CA PRO A 21 0.36 -13.52 2.15
C PRO A 21 0.39 -13.39 0.62
N ASP A 22 1.38 -13.96 -0.04
CA ASP A 22 1.53 -13.83 -1.50
C ASP A 22 0.36 -14.33 -2.31
N ALA A 23 -0.28 -15.40 -1.86
CA ALA A 23 -1.45 -15.96 -2.51
C ALA A 23 -2.61 -14.95 -2.60
N SER A 24 -2.63 -13.93 -1.74
CA SER A 24 -3.63 -12.86 -1.79
C SER A 24 -3.25 -11.69 -2.71
N ARG A 25 -2.01 -11.63 -3.23
CA ARG A 25 -1.56 -10.65 -4.23
C ARG A 25 -2.10 -11.00 -5.61
N THR A 26 -3.38 -10.73 -5.80
CA THR A 26 -4.12 -11.08 -7.01
C THR A 26 -4.37 -9.86 -7.91
N SER A 27 -4.37 -10.08 -9.22
CA SER A 27 -4.74 -9.06 -10.21
C SER A 27 -5.79 -9.62 -11.18
N PRO A 28 -6.79 -8.81 -11.59
CA PRO A 28 -7.66 -9.14 -12.71
C PRO A 28 -6.93 -9.18 -14.06
N ARG A 29 -5.74 -8.58 -14.15
CA ARG A 29 -4.94 -8.55 -15.38
C ARG A 29 -4.16 -9.87 -15.51
N LYS A 30 -4.18 -10.48 -16.71
CA LYS A 30 -3.46 -11.74 -17.00
C LYS A 30 -1.95 -11.65 -16.79
N LEU A 31 -1.36 -10.52 -17.21
CA LEU A 31 0.06 -10.23 -17.08
C LEU A 31 0.21 -8.88 -16.37
N PRO A 32 0.08 -8.85 -15.03
CA PRO A 32 0.32 -7.64 -14.26
C PRO A 32 1.82 -7.30 -14.27
N VAL A 33 2.14 -6.01 -14.17
CA VAL A 33 3.53 -5.55 -14.11
C VAL A 33 4.28 -6.21 -12.94
N ILE A 34 3.67 -6.19 -11.75
CA ILE A 34 4.19 -6.94 -10.59
C ILE A 34 3.59 -8.35 -10.58
N GLY A 35 4.12 -9.18 -11.48
CA GLY A 35 3.79 -10.61 -11.53
C GLY A 35 4.66 -11.48 -10.61
N PRO A 36 4.38 -12.80 -10.53
CA PRO A 36 5.12 -13.74 -9.69
C PRO A 36 6.63 -13.74 -9.94
N TRP A 37 7.06 -13.58 -11.20
CA TRP A 37 8.48 -13.53 -11.55
C TRP A 37 9.19 -12.32 -10.91
N MET A 38 8.59 -11.12 -10.96
CA MET A 38 9.20 -9.92 -10.37
C MET A 38 9.24 -10.00 -8.84
N LEU A 39 8.17 -10.50 -8.21
CA LEU A 39 8.15 -10.74 -6.75
C LEU A 39 9.23 -11.74 -6.33
N ARG A 40 9.43 -12.81 -7.12
CA ARG A 40 10.48 -13.79 -6.90
C ARG A 40 11.87 -13.15 -7.03
N MET A 41 12.11 -12.39 -8.10
CA MET A 41 13.37 -11.69 -8.31
C MET A 41 13.71 -10.78 -7.13
N ILE A 42 12.77 -9.96 -6.63
CA ILE A 42 13.01 -9.07 -5.48
C ILE A 42 13.37 -9.88 -4.23
N ARG A 43 12.75 -11.04 -4.02
CA ARG A 43 13.06 -11.90 -2.86
C ARG A 43 14.43 -12.52 -2.91
N GLU A 44 14.79 -13.02 -4.09
CA GLU A 44 16.04 -13.74 -4.29
C GLU A 44 17.24 -12.78 -4.41
N THR A 45 16.99 -11.47 -4.49
CA THR A 45 18.03 -10.44 -4.59
C THR A 45 18.05 -9.52 -3.37
N TYR A 46 17.03 -8.68 -3.20
CA TYR A 46 16.98 -7.65 -2.17
C TYR A 46 16.68 -8.21 -0.77
N LEU A 47 15.84 -9.25 -0.67
CA LEU A 47 15.40 -9.81 0.62
C LEU A 47 16.21 -11.04 1.04
N LEU A 48 17.33 -11.33 0.37
CA LEU A 48 18.13 -12.51 0.66
C LEU A 48 18.76 -12.40 2.05
N GLY A 49 18.39 -13.33 2.94
CA GLY A 49 18.85 -13.34 4.33
C GLY A 49 18.24 -12.26 5.22
N ALA A 50 17.34 -11.43 4.70
CA ALA A 50 16.66 -10.39 5.48
C ALA A 50 15.57 -11.00 6.38
N ASP A 51 15.40 -10.42 7.58
CA ASP A 51 14.23 -10.71 8.40
C ASP A 51 13.02 -9.95 7.84
N LEU A 52 12.07 -10.68 7.25
CA LEU A 52 10.85 -10.09 6.71
C LEU A 52 9.92 -9.49 7.78
N ALA A 53 10.15 -9.79 9.06
CA ALA A 53 9.42 -9.16 10.16
C ALA A 53 10.04 -7.83 10.61
N ASP A 54 11.27 -7.52 10.19
CA ASP A 54 11.93 -6.26 10.49
C ASP A 54 11.11 -5.09 9.91
N PRO A 55 10.68 -4.10 10.71
CA PRO A 55 9.95 -2.93 10.22
C PRO A 55 10.71 -2.09 9.18
N VAL A 56 12.03 -2.18 9.10
CA VAL A 56 12.83 -1.53 8.05
C VAL A 56 12.60 -2.19 6.69
N VAL A 57 12.35 -3.51 6.68
CA VAL A 57 12.02 -4.28 5.47
C VAL A 57 10.52 -4.25 5.17
N SER A 58 9.70 -4.39 6.22
CA SER A 58 8.25 -4.46 6.16
C SER A 58 7.62 -3.40 7.05
N PRO A 59 7.51 -2.13 6.62
CA PRO A 59 6.98 -1.02 7.43
C PRO A 59 5.59 -1.29 8.01
N ALA A 60 4.78 -2.09 7.34
CA ALA A 60 3.46 -2.51 7.83
C ALA A 60 3.50 -3.35 9.12
N LYS A 61 4.66 -3.91 9.49
CA LYS A 61 4.90 -4.62 10.75
C LYS A 61 5.36 -3.69 11.88
N TYR A 62 5.56 -2.40 11.62
CA TYR A 62 5.87 -1.43 12.66
C TYR A 62 4.78 -1.41 13.74
N GLY A 63 5.16 -1.37 15.01
CA GLY A 63 4.21 -1.57 16.12
C GLY A 63 3.15 -0.47 16.25
N LYS A 64 3.44 0.75 15.79
CA LYS A 64 2.56 1.93 15.95
C LYS A 64 2.45 2.74 14.66
N PRO A 65 1.87 2.21 13.57
CA PRO A 65 1.77 2.90 12.28
C PRO A 65 0.95 4.20 12.35
N GLY A 66 0.10 4.40 13.37
CA GLY A 66 -0.59 5.69 13.56
C GLY A 66 0.35 6.89 13.80
N VAL A 67 1.62 6.67 14.15
CA VAL A 67 2.60 7.76 14.35
C VAL A 67 3.28 8.22 13.07
N PHE A 68 3.00 7.58 11.93
CA PHE A 68 3.52 8.07 10.65
C PHE A 68 2.96 9.48 10.38
N PRO A 69 3.71 10.35 9.67
CA PRO A 69 3.20 11.62 9.18
C PRO A 69 1.96 11.41 8.30
N PRO A 70 1.14 12.44 8.03
CA PRO A 70 -0.01 12.33 7.15
C PRO A 70 0.34 11.61 5.84
N LEU A 71 -0.36 10.50 5.56
CA LEU A 71 -0.08 9.61 4.45
C LEU A 71 -1.05 9.83 3.29
N LEU A 72 -0.52 9.86 2.07
CA LEU A 72 -1.28 9.64 0.85
C LEU A 72 -0.85 8.30 0.25
N ILE A 73 -1.77 7.35 0.16
CA ILE A 73 -1.54 6.02 -0.41
C ILE A 73 -2.38 5.89 -1.68
N LEU A 74 -1.70 5.79 -2.82
CA LEU A 74 -2.32 5.62 -4.13
C LEU A 74 -2.01 4.23 -4.69
N THR A 75 -3.03 3.52 -5.16
CA THR A 75 -2.87 2.18 -5.75
C THR A 75 -3.54 2.08 -7.12
N GLY A 76 -3.05 1.16 -7.94
CA GLY A 76 -3.76 0.73 -9.15
C GLY A 76 -4.67 -0.46 -8.85
N GLY A 77 -5.90 -0.45 -9.35
CA GLY A 77 -6.87 -1.55 -9.18
C GLY A 77 -6.44 -2.87 -9.85
N LEU A 78 -5.48 -2.83 -10.77
CA LEU A 78 -4.86 -4.00 -11.40
C LEU A 78 -3.51 -4.38 -10.79
N ASP A 79 -3.00 -3.60 -9.85
CA ASP A 79 -1.74 -3.91 -9.16
C ASP A 79 -1.95 -5.07 -8.17
N THR A 80 -1.03 -6.02 -8.15
CA THR A 80 -1.05 -7.14 -7.20
C THR A 80 -0.73 -6.72 -5.77
N LEU A 81 -0.04 -5.57 -5.59
CA LEU A 81 0.32 -5.01 -4.28
C LEU A 81 -0.79 -4.19 -3.62
N ARG A 82 -1.90 -3.89 -4.33
CA ARG A 82 -2.96 -3.00 -3.83
C ARG A 82 -3.56 -3.46 -2.50
N HIS A 83 -3.63 -4.77 -2.28
CA HIS A 83 -4.20 -5.36 -1.06
C HIS A 83 -3.33 -5.07 0.17
N ASP A 84 -2.01 -5.17 0.04
CA ASP A 84 -1.07 -4.82 1.13
C ASP A 84 -1.20 -3.34 1.51
N MET A 85 -1.29 -2.47 0.49
CA MET A 85 -1.36 -1.01 0.69
C MET A 85 -2.70 -0.59 1.31
N ARG A 86 -3.81 -1.23 0.90
CA ARG A 86 -5.12 -1.02 1.53
C ARG A 86 -5.11 -1.46 3.00
N ALA A 87 -4.61 -2.66 3.28
CA ALA A 87 -4.52 -3.16 4.66
C ALA A 87 -3.63 -2.28 5.53
N PHE A 88 -2.54 -1.74 4.97
CA PHE A 88 -1.69 -0.79 5.69
C PHE A 88 -2.41 0.53 5.97
N ALA A 89 -3.11 1.09 4.99
CA ALA A 89 -3.90 2.32 5.18
C ALA A 89 -4.99 2.16 6.24
N GLU A 90 -5.73 1.05 6.19
CA GLU A 90 -6.74 0.71 7.20
C GLU A 90 -6.13 0.62 8.60
N ARG A 91 -4.96 0.00 8.72
CA ARG A 91 -4.25 -0.12 9.99
C ARG A 91 -3.76 1.22 10.52
N VAL A 92 -3.20 2.09 9.67
CA VAL A 92 -2.79 3.45 10.06
C VAL A 92 -3.99 4.22 10.61
N GLY A 93 -5.13 4.20 9.90
CA GLY A 93 -6.36 4.87 10.34
C GLY A 93 -6.93 4.28 11.63
N ALA A 94 -6.92 2.96 11.79
CA ALA A 94 -7.36 2.29 13.01
C ALA A 94 -6.49 2.66 14.23
N ASP A 95 -5.20 2.93 14.01
CA ASP A 95 -4.25 3.38 15.04
C ASP A 95 -4.26 4.92 15.23
N GLY A 96 -5.23 5.63 14.63
CA GLY A 96 -5.44 7.07 14.80
C GLY A 96 -4.58 7.97 13.91
N GLY A 97 -3.86 7.41 12.94
CA GLY A 97 -3.06 8.18 11.99
C GLY A 97 -3.89 8.85 10.90
N GLU A 98 -3.36 9.94 10.33
CA GLU A 98 -3.98 10.63 9.20
C GLU A 98 -3.58 9.95 7.88
N VAL A 99 -4.55 9.40 7.16
CA VAL A 99 -4.30 8.68 5.92
C VAL A 99 -5.42 8.91 4.89
N THR A 100 -5.02 9.27 3.68
CA THR A 100 -5.88 9.26 2.49
C THR A 100 -5.49 8.07 1.62
N TYR A 101 -6.44 7.16 1.37
CA TYR A 101 -6.28 6.04 0.45
C TYR A 101 -7.13 6.27 -0.81
N HIS A 102 -6.53 6.10 -1.99
CA HIS A 102 -7.26 6.13 -3.26
C HIS A 102 -6.78 5.03 -4.21
N GLU A 103 -7.73 4.33 -4.81
CA GLU A 103 -7.46 3.27 -5.78
C GLU A 103 -7.96 3.68 -7.16
N PHE A 104 -7.04 3.73 -8.13
CA PHE A 104 -7.34 4.02 -9.51
C PHE A 104 -7.80 2.75 -10.24
N ALA A 105 -9.11 2.64 -10.49
CA ALA A 105 -9.68 1.53 -11.23
C ALA A 105 -9.03 1.40 -12.63
N GLY A 106 -8.73 0.17 -13.04
CA GLY A 106 -8.11 -0.12 -14.34
C GLY A 106 -6.63 0.28 -14.48
N ALA A 107 -6.03 0.91 -13.46
CA ALA A 107 -4.61 1.22 -13.44
C ALA A 107 -3.79 0.06 -12.88
N ASP A 108 -2.60 -0.19 -13.44
CA ASP A 108 -1.65 -1.21 -12.96
C ASP A 108 -0.47 -0.54 -12.23
N HIS A 109 0.47 -1.31 -11.73
CA HIS A 109 1.66 -0.80 -11.07
C HIS A 109 2.42 0.21 -11.96
N GLY A 110 2.90 1.30 -11.34
CA GLY A 110 3.62 2.35 -12.06
C GLY A 110 2.75 3.27 -12.93
N PHE A 111 1.42 3.27 -12.76
CA PHE A 111 0.47 4.04 -13.57
C PHE A 111 0.73 5.54 -13.68
N THR A 112 1.47 6.15 -12.75
CA THR A 112 1.92 7.55 -12.82
C THR A 112 2.88 7.84 -13.98
N HIS A 113 3.48 6.81 -14.58
CA HIS A 113 4.44 6.91 -15.68
C HIS A 113 3.90 6.33 -17.00
N CYS A 114 2.63 5.96 -17.04
CA CYS A 114 2.02 5.20 -18.13
C CYS A 114 0.71 5.85 -18.60
N LYS A 115 0.22 5.44 -19.78
CA LYS A 115 -1.14 5.78 -20.21
C LYS A 115 -2.19 5.02 -19.38
N PRO A 116 -3.40 5.58 -19.19
CA PRO A 116 -3.87 6.87 -19.69
C PRO A 116 -3.25 8.06 -18.96
N VAL A 117 -2.89 9.11 -19.73
CA VAL A 117 -2.25 10.33 -19.20
C VAL A 117 -3.13 11.02 -18.15
N GLU A 118 -4.45 10.95 -18.29
CA GLU A 118 -5.36 11.57 -17.32
C GLU A 118 -5.33 10.90 -15.95
N THR A 119 -5.22 9.57 -15.91
CA THR A 119 -5.04 8.83 -14.64
C THR A 119 -3.72 9.23 -13.99
N ALA A 120 -2.63 9.25 -14.77
CA ALA A 120 -1.32 9.67 -14.28
C ALA A 120 -1.33 11.12 -13.77
N ARG A 121 -1.93 12.03 -14.54
CA ARG A 121 -2.07 13.45 -14.19
C ARG A 121 -2.85 13.62 -12.90
N THR A 122 -3.99 12.94 -12.75
CA THR A 122 -4.81 12.99 -11.52
C THR A 122 -3.99 12.56 -10.31
N ALA A 123 -3.28 11.44 -10.41
CA ALA A 123 -2.45 10.92 -9.33
C ALA A 123 -1.29 11.87 -8.96
N ILE A 124 -0.61 12.42 -9.95
CA ILE A 124 0.47 13.39 -9.74
C ILE A 124 -0.07 14.68 -9.10
N THR A 125 -1.24 15.15 -9.50
CA THR A 125 -1.91 16.29 -8.84
C THR A 125 -2.20 16.00 -7.38
N MET A 126 -2.77 14.83 -7.05
CA MET A 126 -3.02 14.43 -5.65
C MET A 126 -1.74 14.42 -4.81
N ILE A 127 -0.64 13.90 -5.37
CA ILE A 127 0.68 13.94 -4.72
C ILE A 127 1.13 15.39 -4.48
N GLY A 128 1.01 16.26 -5.49
CA GLY A 128 1.38 17.66 -5.37
C GLY A 128 0.55 18.42 -4.31
N ASP A 129 -0.75 18.14 -4.24
CA ASP A 129 -1.65 18.75 -3.26
C ASP A 129 -1.34 18.28 -1.84
N HIS A 130 -1.08 16.99 -1.65
CA HIS A 130 -0.66 16.43 -0.36
C HIS A 130 0.63 17.09 0.14
N LEU A 131 1.63 17.22 -0.73
CA LEU A 131 2.89 17.88 -0.39
C LEU A 131 2.67 19.37 -0.07
N ARG A 132 1.84 20.07 -0.85
CA ARG A 132 1.55 21.49 -0.58
C ARG A 132 0.95 21.69 0.80
N VAL A 133 0.02 20.83 1.22
CA VAL A 133 -0.56 20.87 2.58
C VAL A 133 0.52 20.60 3.62
N ALA A 134 1.30 19.53 3.47
CA ALA A 134 2.35 19.16 4.42
C ALA A 134 3.37 20.27 4.66
N TYR A 135 3.80 20.97 3.59
CA TYR A 135 4.78 22.04 3.68
C TYR A 135 4.18 23.44 3.91
N ALA A 136 2.87 23.63 3.75
CA ALA A 136 2.22 24.88 4.17
C ALA A 136 2.22 25.02 5.70
N VAL A 137 2.13 23.90 6.43
CA VAL A 137 2.21 23.84 7.88
C VAL A 137 3.64 24.11 8.38
N ALA A 138 4.66 23.60 7.68
CA ALA A 138 6.07 23.73 8.06
C ALA A 138 6.69 25.13 7.85
N ARG A 139 5.97 26.05 7.20
CA ARG A 139 6.42 27.45 6.98
C ARG A 139 5.86 28.44 8.02
N ARG A 140 5.25 27.94 9.10
CA ARG A 140 4.83 28.71 10.27
C ARG A 140 5.72 28.33 11.46
#